data_AF-A0A958AZC0-F1
#
_entry.id   AF-A0A958AZC0-F1
#
_cell.length_a   1.000
_cell.length_b   1.000
_cell.length_c   1.000
_cell.angle_alpha   90.00
_cell.angle_beta   90.00
_cell.angle_gamma   90.00
#
_symmetry.space_group_name_H-M   'P 1'
#
loop_
_entity.id
_entity.type
_entity.pdbx_description
1 polymer ?
#
loop_
_entity_poly.entity_id
_entity_poly.type
_entity_poly.pdbx_seq_one_letter_code
_entity_poly.pdbx_strand_id
1 'polypeptide(L)'
;MSHLNPHRVTRRKQKRNDKTVPEKSTQPDLSLPELKQQLGFSPDGLSSAESQQRLERSGYNELVEEATNPFRKFLTYFWGPIPWMIEVAAILSAVVRHWADFAIILALLLLNAAVGFLEEYQAGNTIAALKARLALQAKVKRDGQWQVLPARELVPGDLIRLRLGDIVPADCRLLEDDPVQVDQSALTGESLPVSRHGGDAVYSGSVVKRGESDALVYATGSETFFGKTAGLVETAHTTSHFQQAVLKIGDYLIVLALVLVILILA
;
A
#
# COMPACT_ATOMS: atom_id res chain seq x y z
N MET A 1 65.89 -12.00 4.70
CA MET A 1 66.27 -11.31 3.45
C MET A 1 65.26 -11.74 2.39
N SER A 2 64.16 -11.01 2.22
CA SER A 2 64.05 -9.76 1.46
C SER A 2 63.87 -10.02 -0.05
N HIS A 3 62.63 -9.82 -0.52
CA HIS A 3 62.23 -9.36 -1.87
C HIS A 3 62.57 -10.29 -3.07
N LEU A 4 61.82 -10.41 -4.18
CA LEU A 4 60.88 -9.54 -4.89
C LEU A 4 59.77 -10.36 -5.62
N ASN A 5 58.55 -9.82 -5.56
CA ASN A 5 57.59 -9.52 -6.65
C ASN A 5 57.82 -10.10 -8.07
N PRO A 6 56.74 -10.56 -8.72
CA PRO A 6 56.46 -10.05 -10.07
C PRO A 6 55.06 -9.44 -10.22
N HIS A 7 55.08 -8.15 -10.59
CA HIS A 7 53.97 -7.42 -11.19
C HIS A 7 53.40 -8.15 -12.42
N ARG A 8 52.07 -8.26 -12.50
CA ARG A 8 51.22 -7.66 -13.55
C ARG A 8 49.82 -8.29 -13.52
N VAL A 9 48.85 -7.58 -12.96
CA VAL A 9 47.46 -7.64 -13.43
C VAL A 9 46.93 -6.22 -13.54
N THR A 10 47.12 -5.70 -14.76
CA THR A 10 46.24 -4.77 -15.49
C THR A 10 45.22 -3.94 -14.70
N ARG A 11 45.56 -2.66 -14.50
CA ARG A 11 44.60 -1.54 -14.48
C ARG A 11 43.85 -1.49 -15.83
N ARG A 12 42.55 -1.81 -15.84
CA ARG A 12 41.61 -1.25 -16.84
C ARG A 12 40.49 -0.54 -16.09
N LYS A 13 40.48 0.79 -16.27
CA LYS A 13 39.51 1.75 -15.77
C LYS A 13 38.10 1.37 -16.24
N GLN A 14 37.26 0.88 -15.33
CA GLN A 14 35.81 0.93 -15.49
C GLN A 14 35.34 2.21 -14.78
N LYS A 15 35.50 3.37 -15.45
CA LYS A 15 34.71 4.57 -15.12
C LYS A 15 33.28 4.24 -15.53
N ARG A 16 32.43 3.86 -14.56
CA ARG A 16 30.98 3.77 -14.77
C ARG A 16 30.33 4.83 -13.90
N ASN A 17 29.67 5.76 -14.59
CA ASN A 17 28.89 6.89 -14.10
C ASN A 17 28.33 6.70 -12.70
N ASP A 18 28.89 7.47 -11.76
CA ASP A 18 28.24 7.87 -10.53
C ASP A 18 27.22 8.95 -10.91
N LYS A 19 26.01 8.52 -11.28
CA LYS A 19 24.83 9.37 -11.25
C LYS A 19 24.21 9.15 -9.89
N THR A 20 24.65 9.95 -8.93
CA THR A 20 24.01 10.12 -7.63
C THR A 20 22.54 10.45 -7.85
N VAL A 21 21.69 9.44 -7.68
CA VAL A 21 20.29 9.66 -7.36
C VAL A 21 20.28 10.44 -6.05
N PRO A 22 19.58 11.58 -5.92
CA PRO A 22 19.53 12.30 -4.65
C PRO A 22 18.86 11.38 -3.62
N GLU A 23 19.68 10.81 -2.76
CA GLU A 23 19.30 9.97 -1.64
C GLU A 23 18.53 10.87 -0.66
N LYS A 24 17.20 10.87 -0.77
CA LYS A 24 16.33 11.48 0.24
C LYS A 24 16.65 10.79 1.56
N SER A 25 17.36 11.50 2.42
CA SER A 25 17.75 11.13 3.78
C SER A 25 16.70 10.25 4.45
N THR A 26 16.95 8.95 4.48
CA THR A 26 16.21 8.03 5.33
C THR A 26 16.45 8.52 6.77
N GLN A 27 15.40 8.89 7.49
CA GLN A 27 15.45 9.39 8.87
C GLN A 27 16.04 8.43 9.96
N PRO A 28 16.42 7.15 9.73
CA PRO A 28 17.04 6.28 10.75
C PRO A 28 18.40 6.71 11.30
N ASP A 29 19.10 7.68 10.70
CA ASP A 29 20.45 8.07 11.15
C ASP A 29 20.49 9.33 12.04
N LEU A 30 19.35 10.00 12.24
CA LEU A 30 19.27 11.15 13.16
C LEU A 30 19.33 10.68 14.61
N SER A 31 20.13 11.37 15.42
CA SER A 31 20.16 11.13 16.86
C SER A 31 18.83 11.56 17.50
N LEU A 32 18.45 10.92 18.62
CA LEU A 32 17.22 11.27 19.35
C LEU A 32 17.06 12.79 19.62
N PRO A 33 18.10 13.52 20.04
CA PRO A 33 18.00 14.96 20.29
C PRO A 33 17.67 15.76 19.03
N GLU A 34 18.30 15.43 17.90
CA GLU A 34 18.08 16.11 16.61
C GLU A 34 16.67 15.84 16.10
N LEU A 35 16.20 14.60 16.23
CA LEU A 35 14.84 14.22 15.84
C LEU A 35 13.79 14.97 16.69
N LYS A 36 14.01 15.06 18.00
CA LYS A 36 13.16 15.85 18.91
C LYS A 36 13.10 17.31 18.48
N GLN A 37 14.23 17.90 18.11
CA GLN A 37 14.28 19.28 17.64
C GLN A 37 13.56 19.47 16.30
N GLN A 38 13.77 18.56 15.35
CA GLN A 38 13.18 18.66 14.01
C GLN A 38 11.66 18.50 14.03
N LEU A 39 11.13 17.60 14.87
CA LEU A 39 9.69 17.32 14.97
C LEU A 39 8.97 18.23 15.96
N GLY A 40 9.68 19.11 16.68
CA GLY A 40 9.11 19.99 17.69
C GLY A 40 8.57 19.21 18.89
N PHE A 41 9.37 18.29 19.45
CA PHE A 41 8.97 17.45 20.58
C PHE A 41 8.61 18.29 21.80
N SER A 42 7.44 17.99 22.37
CA SER A 42 7.00 18.49 23.67
C SER A 42 6.73 17.30 24.60
N PRO A 43 7.15 17.35 25.88
CA PRO A 43 6.78 16.33 26.88
C PRO A 43 5.26 16.19 27.07
N ASP A 44 4.49 17.23 26.74
CA ASP A 44 3.03 17.24 26.81
C ASP A 44 2.33 16.77 25.53
N GLY A 45 3.11 16.34 24.54
CA GLY A 45 2.60 15.95 23.24
C GLY A 45 2.19 17.17 22.39
N LEU A 46 1.59 16.88 21.24
CA LEU A 46 1.12 17.91 20.30
C LEU A 46 -0.21 18.49 20.76
N SER A 47 -0.49 19.74 20.37
CA SER A 47 -1.84 20.27 20.53
C SER A 47 -2.80 19.68 19.48
N SER A 48 -4.09 19.59 19.79
CA SER A 48 -5.07 19.10 18.80
C SER A 48 -5.04 19.92 17.50
N ALA A 49 -4.90 21.25 17.59
CA ALA A 49 -4.81 22.14 16.44
C ALA A 49 -3.55 21.87 15.58
N GLU A 50 -2.40 21.69 16.22
CA GLU A 50 -1.15 21.38 15.51
C GLU A 50 -1.20 19.99 14.87
N SER A 51 -1.77 19.01 15.57
CA SER A 51 -1.94 17.66 15.02
C SER A 51 -2.80 17.67 13.75
N GLN A 52 -3.89 18.46 13.74
CA GLN A 52 -4.76 18.61 12.58
C GLN A 52 -4.04 19.30 11.41
N GLN A 53 -3.27 20.35 11.68
CA GLN A 53 -2.48 21.03 10.64
C GLN A 53 -1.42 20.10 10.04
N ARG A 54 -0.77 19.26 10.86
CA ARG A 54 0.20 18.26 10.38
C ARG A 54 -0.48 17.14 9.60
N LEU A 55 -1.70 16.75 9.97
CA LEU A 55 -2.50 15.75 9.28
C LEU A 55 -2.89 16.23 7.88
N GLU A 56 -3.29 17.49 7.73
CA GLU A 56 -3.60 18.10 6.43
C GLU A 56 -2.36 18.15 5.51
N ARG A 57 -1.16 18.33 6.08
CA ARG A 57 0.09 18.40 5.32
C ARG A 57 0.67 17.02 4.98
N SER A 58 0.66 16.09 5.94
CA SER A 58 1.31 14.78 5.82
C SER A 58 0.38 13.72 5.24
N GLY A 59 -0.95 13.94 5.33
CA GLY A 59 -1.95 12.92 5.05
C GLY A 59 -2.15 11.96 6.23
N TYR A 60 -3.16 11.10 6.09
CA TYR A 60 -3.46 10.05 7.07
C TYR A 60 -2.36 8.98 7.13
N ASN A 61 -2.20 8.35 8.29
CA ASN A 61 -1.34 7.19 8.51
C ASN A 61 -1.98 5.93 7.90
N GLU A 62 -2.09 5.93 6.58
CA GLU A 62 -2.56 4.81 5.79
C GLU A 62 -1.75 4.72 4.48
N LEU A 63 -1.72 3.53 3.89
CA LEU A 63 -1.23 3.40 2.54
C LEU A 63 -2.22 4.10 1.61
N VAL A 64 -1.72 4.97 0.74
CA VAL A 64 -2.56 5.71 -0.21
C VAL A 64 -3.19 4.70 -1.17
N GLU A 65 -4.43 4.32 -0.92
CA GLU A 65 -5.23 3.60 -1.90
C GLU A 65 -5.55 4.59 -3.03
N GLU A 66 -5.12 4.29 -4.27
CA GLU A 66 -5.49 5.13 -5.40
C GLU A 66 -7.02 5.18 -5.51
N ALA A 67 -7.59 6.36 -5.29
CA ALA A 67 -9.02 6.58 -5.41
C ALA A 67 -9.43 6.38 -6.87
N THR A 68 -9.85 5.17 -7.22
CA THR A 68 -10.41 4.89 -8.54
C THR A 68 -11.76 5.59 -8.66
N ASN A 69 -11.90 6.44 -9.69
CA ASN A 69 -13.17 7.11 -9.96
C ASN A 69 -14.24 6.03 -10.29
N PRO A 70 -15.38 5.97 -9.57
CA PRO A 70 -16.41 4.95 -9.78
C PRO A 70 -16.89 4.86 -11.24
N PHE A 71 -16.97 5.99 -11.95
CA PHE A 71 -17.34 6.02 -13.36
C PHE A 71 -16.26 5.42 -14.26
N ARG A 72 -14.97 5.66 -13.96
CA ARG A 72 -13.87 5.02 -14.69
C ARG A 72 -13.85 3.51 -14.43
N LYS A 73 -14.09 3.10 -13.18
CA LYS A 73 -14.19 1.69 -12.81
C LYS A 73 -15.37 1.01 -13.52
N PHE A 74 -16.51 1.70 -13.64
CA PHE A 74 -17.65 1.24 -14.44
C PHE A 74 -17.29 1.09 -15.93
N LEU A 75 -16.54 2.04 -16.50
CA LEU A 75 -16.14 1.97 -17.91
C LEU A 75 -15.18 0.82 -18.21
N THR A 76 -14.37 0.39 -17.24
CA THR A 76 -13.50 -0.79 -17.40
C THR A 76 -14.27 -2.09 -17.60
N TYR A 77 -15.54 -2.21 -17.21
CA TYR A 77 -16.35 -3.40 -17.50
C TYR A 77 -16.69 -3.55 -18.99
N PHE A 78 -16.60 -2.47 -19.77
CA PHE A 78 -16.74 -2.48 -21.23
C PHE A 78 -15.41 -2.78 -21.93
N TRP A 79 -14.29 -2.74 -21.20
CA TRP A 79 -12.94 -2.92 -21.73
C TRP A 79 -12.45 -4.35 -21.51
N GLY A 80 -12.85 -5.27 -22.40
CA GLY A 80 -12.35 -6.65 -22.39
C GLY A 80 -12.73 -7.43 -23.65
N PRO A 81 -12.09 -8.59 -23.91
CA PRO A 81 -12.32 -9.37 -25.13
C PRO A 81 -13.78 -9.81 -25.31
N ILE A 82 -14.45 -10.15 -24.20
CA ILE A 82 -15.85 -10.62 -24.20
C ILE A 82 -16.83 -9.45 -24.39
N PRO A 83 -16.78 -8.35 -23.63
CA PRO A 83 -17.59 -7.16 -23.91
C PRO A 83 -17.43 -6.63 -25.33
N TRP A 84 -16.19 -6.57 -25.85
CA TRP A 84 -15.93 -6.13 -27.22
C TRP A 84 -16.65 -6.97 -28.27
N MET A 85 -16.72 -8.29 -28.08
CA MET A 85 -17.46 -9.16 -28.99
C MET A 85 -18.95 -8.81 -29.02
N ILE A 86 -19.55 -8.56 -27.84
CA ILE A 86 -20.96 -8.22 -27.70
C ILE A 86 -21.23 -6.81 -28.25
N GLU A 87 -20.31 -5.86 -28.05
CA GLU A 87 -20.39 -4.51 -28.63
C GLU A 87 -20.31 -4.56 -30.16
N VAL A 88 -19.43 -5.36 -30.73
CA VAL A 88 -19.38 -5.57 -32.19
C VAL A 88 -20.70 -6.17 -32.70
N ALA A 89 -21.28 -7.15 -31.99
CA ALA A 89 -22.58 -7.70 -32.35
C ALA A 89 -23.72 -6.65 -32.28
N ALA A 90 -23.70 -5.79 -31.26
CA ALA A 90 -24.64 -4.67 -31.15
C ALA A 90 -24.50 -3.69 -32.33
N ILE A 91 -23.26 -3.31 -32.68
CA ILE A 91 -22.98 -2.42 -33.81
C ILE A 91 -23.44 -3.05 -35.13
N LEU A 92 -23.14 -4.32 -35.36
CA LEU A 92 -23.58 -5.03 -36.57
C LEU A 92 -25.11 -5.08 -36.67
N SER A 93 -25.80 -5.36 -35.57
CA SER A 93 -27.27 -5.35 -35.51
C SER A 93 -27.85 -3.97 -35.85
N ALA A 94 -27.23 -2.89 -35.35
CA ALA A 94 -27.62 -1.51 -35.65
C ALA A 94 -27.38 -1.15 -37.14
N VAL A 95 -26.25 -1.58 -37.72
CA VAL A 95 -25.93 -1.35 -39.14
C VAL A 95 -26.94 -2.04 -40.06
N VAL A 96 -27.37 -3.26 -39.72
CA VAL A 96 -28.41 -4.01 -40.46
C VAL A 96 -29.82 -3.46 -40.15
N ARG A 97 -29.95 -2.46 -39.27
CA ARG A 97 -31.20 -1.81 -38.82
C ARG A 97 -32.17 -2.74 -38.09
N HIS A 98 -31.65 -3.79 -37.45
CA HIS A 98 -32.42 -4.64 -36.54
C HIS A 98 -32.51 -3.98 -35.15
N TRP A 99 -33.35 -2.95 -35.05
CA TRP A 99 -33.49 -2.16 -33.82
C TRP A 99 -33.91 -2.97 -32.59
N ALA A 100 -34.69 -4.04 -32.77
CA ALA A 100 -35.11 -4.93 -31.69
C ALA A 100 -33.92 -5.69 -31.08
N ASP A 101 -33.11 -6.33 -31.92
CA ASP A 101 -31.94 -7.10 -31.48
C ASP A 101 -30.88 -6.18 -30.86
N PHE A 102 -30.64 -5.01 -31.46
CA PHE A 102 -29.79 -3.99 -30.88
C PHE A 102 -30.24 -3.58 -29.48
N ALA A 103 -31.54 -3.31 -29.29
CA ALA A 103 -32.08 -2.91 -27.99
C ALA A 103 -31.93 -4.02 -26.95
N ILE A 104 -32.14 -5.29 -27.32
CA ILE A 104 -31.96 -6.45 -26.44
C ILE A 104 -30.49 -6.58 -26.01
N ILE A 105 -29.56 -6.53 -26.96
CA ILE A 105 -28.12 -6.64 -26.68
C ILE A 105 -27.66 -5.49 -25.78
N LEU A 106 -28.09 -4.26 -26.08
CA LEU A 106 -27.75 -3.09 -25.28
C LEU A 106 -28.31 -3.19 -23.84
N ALA A 107 -29.55 -3.65 -23.69
CA ALA A 107 -30.16 -3.86 -22.38
C ALA A 107 -29.40 -4.93 -21.57
N LEU A 108 -29.00 -6.04 -22.21
CA LEU A 108 -28.20 -7.09 -21.58
C LEU A 108 -26.84 -6.57 -21.11
N LEU A 109 -26.17 -5.76 -21.94
CA LEU A 109 -24.88 -5.14 -21.64
C LEU A 109 -24.98 -4.21 -20.43
N LEU A 110 -25.99 -3.34 -20.40
CA LEU A 110 -26.25 -2.43 -19.28
C LEU A 110 -26.60 -3.18 -18.00
N LEU A 111 -27.41 -4.24 -18.09
CA LEU A 111 -27.76 -5.07 -16.95
C LEU A 111 -26.54 -5.79 -16.38
N ASN A 112 -25.69 -6.38 -17.23
CA ASN A 112 -24.46 -7.02 -16.79
C ASN A 112 -23.50 -6.03 -16.12
N ALA A 113 -23.32 -4.84 -16.69
CA ALA A 113 -22.48 -3.80 -16.09
C ALA A 113 -23.04 -3.32 -14.75
N ALA A 114 -24.36 -3.15 -14.64
CA ALA A 114 -25.02 -2.75 -13.40
C ALA A 114 -24.89 -3.83 -12.30
N VAL A 115 -25.12 -5.10 -12.63
CA VAL A 115 -24.93 -6.22 -11.70
C VAL A 115 -23.48 -6.30 -11.26
N GLY A 116 -22.52 -6.27 -12.19
CA GLY A 116 -21.09 -6.32 -11.87
C GLY A 116 -20.64 -5.14 -11.01
N PHE A 117 -21.17 -3.93 -11.25
CA PHE A 117 -20.89 -2.77 -10.41
C PHE A 117 -21.49 -2.91 -9.01
N LEU A 118 -22.73 -3.40 -8.88
CA LEU A 118 -23.39 -3.61 -7.59
C LEU A 118 -22.69 -4.69 -6.76
N GLU A 119 -22.27 -5.79 -7.38
CA GLU A 119 -21.50 -6.86 -6.72
C GLU A 119 -20.15 -6.34 -6.21
N GLU A 120 -19.41 -5.64 -7.06
CA GLU A 120 -18.11 -5.05 -6.71
C GLU A 120 -18.25 -3.99 -5.60
N TYR A 121 -19.28 -3.14 -5.66
CA TYR A 121 -19.56 -2.13 -4.65
C TYR A 121 -19.91 -2.76 -3.29
N GLN A 122 -20.74 -3.81 -3.28
CA GLN A 122 -21.09 -4.54 -2.07
C GLN A 122 -19.88 -5.27 -1.47
N ALA A 123 -19.05 -5.90 -2.30
CA ALA A 123 -17.82 -6.55 -1.87
C ALA A 123 -16.84 -5.54 -1.25
N GLY A 124 -16.61 -4.41 -1.92
CA GLY A 124 -15.75 -3.34 -1.44
C GLY A 124 -16.21 -2.74 -0.11
N ASN A 125 -17.51 -2.46 0.04
CA ASN A 125 -18.06 -1.89 1.28
C ASN A 125 -17.95 -2.85 2.47
N THR A 126 -18.11 -4.16 2.24
CA THR A 126 -17.96 -5.19 3.28
C THR A 126 -16.52 -5.27 3.77
N ILE A 127 -15.55 -5.20 2.86
CA ILE A 127 -14.12 -5.18 3.19
C ILE A 127 -13.78 -3.88 3.93
N ALA A 128 -14.28 -2.73 3.51
CA ALA A 128 -14.05 -1.45 4.17
C ALA A 128 -14.60 -1.43 5.61
N ALA A 129 -15.81 -1.96 5.81
CA ALA A 129 -16.41 -2.08 7.14
C ALA A 129 -15.62 -3.05 8.04
N LEU A 130 -15.07 -4.13 7.48
CA LEU A 130 -14.20 -5.04 8.20
C LEU A 130 -12.86 -4.39 8.57
N LYS A 131 -12.24 -3.66 7.62
CA LYS A 131 -11.03 -2.85 7.86
C LYS A 131 -11.25 -1.83 8.98
N ALA A 132 -12.40 -1.15 9.00
CA ALA A 132 -12.74 -0.18 10.04
C ALA A 132 -12.89 -0.83 11.43
N ARG A 133 -13.42 -2.06 11.51
CA ARG A 133 -13.51 -2.81 12.77
C ARG A 133 -12.17 -3.34 13.27
N LEU A 134 -11.23 -3.56 12.35
CA LEU A 134 -9.85 -3.96 12.64
C LEU A 134 -8.90 -2.75 12.72
N ALA A 135 -9.43 -1.52 12.67
CA ALA A 135 -8.63 -0.32 12.68
C ALA A 135 -7.84 -0.27 13.99
N LEU A 136 -6.52 -0.23 13.84
CA LEU A 136 -5.59 -0.16 14.95
C LEU A 136 -5.87 1.13 15.74
N GLN A 137 -5.92 1.02 17.06
CA GLN A 137 -6.06 2.14 17.98
C GLN A 137 -4.69 2.44 18.59
N ALA A 138 -4.37 3.71 18.77
CA ALA A 138 -3.11 4.15 19.37
C ALA A 138 -3.39 5.07 20.57
N LYS A 139 -2.64 4.87 21.64
CA LYS A 139 -2.66 5.77 22.80
C LYS A 139 -1.65 6.89 22.57
N VAL A 140 -2.14 8.10 22.37
CA VAL A 140 -1.33 9.30 22.10
C VAL A 140 -1.48 10.31 23.23
N LYS A 141 -0.46 11.14 23.46
CA LYS A 141 -0.55 12.32 24.31
C LYS A 141 -0.83 13.54 23.43
N ARG A 142 -2.00 14.15 23.57
CA ARG A 142 -2.36 15.42 22.93
C ARG A 142 -2.95 16.39 23.97
N ASP A 143 -2.64 17.67 23.85
CA ASP A 143 -3.05 18.71 24.80
C ASP A 143 -2.69 18.36 26.27
N GLY A 144 -1.57 17.66 26.48
CA GLY A 144 -1.13 17.20 27.81
C GLY A 144 -1.85 15.96 28.34
N GLN A 145 -2.89 15.46 27.66
CA GLN A 145 -3.69 14.32 28.11
C GLN A 145 -3.48 13.08 27.24
N TRP A 146 -3.49 11.91 27.88
CA TRP A 146 -3.45 10.63 27.17
C TRP A 146 -4.84 10.27 26.66
N GLN A 147 -4.98 10.13 25.35
CA GLN A 147 -6.21 9.74 24.69
C GLN A 147 -5.97 8.58 23.72
N VAL A 148 -7.01 7.78 23.48
CA VAL A 148 -6.98 6.70 22.50
C VAL A 148 -7.64 7.21 21.23
N LEU A 149 -6.92 7.14 20.11
CA LEU A 149 -7.44 7.56 18.82
C LEU A 149 -7.10 6.55 17.72
N PRO A 150 -7.82 6.56 16.59
CA PRO A 150 -7.52 5.70 15.47
C PRO A 150 -6.09 5.93 15.00
N ALA A 151 -5.30 4.87 14.84
CA ALA A 151 -3.91 4.95 14.38
C ALA A 151 -3.76 5.68 13.04
N ARG A 152 -4.83 5.70 12.22
CA ARG A 152 -4.94 6.47 10.96
C ARG A 152 -4.71 7.97 11.14
N GLU A 153 -5.05 8.53 12.30
CA GLU A 153 -4.93 9.98 12.58
C GLU A 153 -3.58 10.36 13.21
N LEU A 154 -2.64 9.41 13.34
CA LEU A 154 -1.30 9.69 13.83
C LEU A 154 -0.52 10.53 12.82
N VAL A 155 0.27 11.48 13.34
CA VAL A 155 1.12 12.35 12.55
C VAL A 155 2.57 12.31 13.04
N PRO A 156 3.56 12.61 12.18
CA PRO A 156 4.94 12.77 12.62
C PRO A 156 5.06 13.81 13.74
N GLY A 157 5.72 13.42 14.83
CA GLY A 157 5.87 14.20 16.06
C GLY A 157 4.86 13.87 17.16
N ASP A 158 3.89 12.98 16.91
CA ASP A 158 3.01 12.48 17.97
C ASP A 158 3.81 11.69 19.03
N LEU A 159 3.46 11.89 20.29
CA LEU A 159 3.97 11.12 21.43
C LEU A 159 2.99 9.99 21.73
N ILE A 160 3.38 8.75 21.49
CA ILE A 160 2.55 7.57 21.73
C ILE A 160 3.08 6.73 22.89
N ARG A 161 2.21 5.94 23.50
CA ARG A 161 2.57 4.95 24.51
C ARG A 161 2.35 3.56 23.97
N LEU A 162 3.40 2.75 24.00
CA LEU A 162 3.39 1.35 23.57
C LEU A 162 3.38 0.44 24.79
N ARG A 163 2.46 -0.53 24.83
CA ARG A 163 2.34 -1.52 25.90
C ARG A 163 2.42 -2.94 25.36
N LEU A 164 2.61 -3.89 26.27
CA LEU A 164 2.56 -5.32 25.95
C LEU A 164 1.27 -5.67 25.21
N GLY A 165 1.43 -6.31 24.04
CA GLY A 165 0.34 -6.71 23.15
C GLY A 165 -0.02 -5.69 22.08
N ASP A 166 0.45 -4.45 22.19
CA ASP A 166 0.17 -3.42 21.20
C ASP A 166 0.93 -3.69 19.89
N ILE A 167 0.25 -3.44 18.78
CA ILE A 167 0.87 -3.36 17.46
C ILE A 167 1.38 -1.94 17.29
N VAL A 168 2.65 -1.80 16.89
CA VAL A 168 3.28 -0.51 16.65
C VAL A 168 2.60 0.14 15.44
N PRO A 169 1.93 1.31 15.61
CA PRO A 169 1.03 1.86 14.59
C PRO A 169 1.72 2.65 13.48
N ALA A 170 2.94 3.10 13.72
CA ALA A 170 3.75 3.92 12.84
C ALA A 170 5.23 3.72 13.18
N ASP A 171 6.14 4.23 12.34
CA ASP A 171 7.57 4.15 12.64
C ASP A 171 7.93 5.18 13.73
N CYS A 172 8.51 4.68 14.83
CA CYS A 172 8.72 5.46 16.05
C CYS A 172 10.14 5.30 16.61
N ARG A 173 10.53 6.22 17.47
CA ARG A 173 11.74 6.14 18.31
C ARG A 173 11.36 6.04 19.77
N LEU A 174 11.91 5.06 20.48
CA LEU A 174 11.69 4.90 21.92
C LEU A 174 12.31 6.08 22.69
N LEU A 175 11.62 6.57 23.71
CA LEU A 175 12.06 7.70 24.52
C LEU A 175 12.60 7.29 25.89
N GLU A 176 12.09 6.19 26.43
CA GLU A 176 12.52 5.66 27.72
C GLU A 176 13.65 4.64 27.52
N ASP A 177 14.59 4.60 28.47
CA ASP A 177 15.76 3.72 28.40
C ASP A 177 15.45 2.26 28.75
N ASP A 178 14.28 1.99 29.35
CA ASP A 178 13.87 0.64 29.71
C ASP A 178 13.72 -0.26 28.46
N PRO A 179 14.30 -1.47 28.47
CA PRO A 179 14.29 -2.33 27.30
C PRO A 179 12.88 -2.87 27.02
N VAL A 180 12.46 -2.72 25.77
CA VAL A 180 11.21 -3.27 25.23
C VAL A 180 11.54 -4.40 24.26
N GLN A 181 10.83 -5.52 24.37
CA GLN A 181 10.95 -6.61 23.39
C GLN A 181 9.87 -6.50 22.33
N VAL A 182 10.30 -6.53 21.08
CA VAL A 182 9.45 -6.31 19.92
C VAL A 182 9.62 -7.46 18.94
N ASP A 183 8.49 -8.03 18.51
CA ASP A 183 8.41 -9.05 17.47
C ASP A 183 8.29 -8.37 16.10
N GLN A 184 9.31 -8.57 15.27
CA GLN A 184 9.41 -8.01 13.91
C GLN A 184 9.16 -9.08 12.84
N SER A 185 8.59 -10.23 13.19
CA SER A 185 8.33 -11.35 12.27
C SER A 185 7.52 -10.95 11.04
N ALA A 186 6.60 -9.99 11.18
CA ALA A 186 5.82 -9.45 10.07
C ALA A 186 6.66 -8.70 9.02
N LEU A 187 7.84 -8.16 9.41
CA LEU A 187 8.70 -7.37 8.53
C LEU A 187 9.94 -8.16 8.07
N THR A 188 10.57 -8.92 8.97
CA THR A 188 11.83 -9.63 8.69
C THR A 188 11.64 -11.11 8.41
N GLY A 189 10.49 -11.69 8.78
CA GLY A 189 10.28 -13.14 8.75
C GLY A 189 10.97 -13.91 9.89
N GLU A 190 11.63 -13.22 10.82
CA GLU A 190 12.30 -13.84 11.96
C GLU A 190 11.38 -13.85 13.19
N SER A 191 11.14 -15.03 13.76
CA SER A 191 10.18 -15.21 14.87
C SER A 191 10.72 -14.84 16.26
N LEU A 192 12.03 -14.55 16.39
CA LEU A 192 12.64 -14.23 17.68
C LEU A 192 12.45 -12.74 18.01
N PRO A 193 11.86 -12.39 19.16
CA PRO A 193 11.73 -11.00 19.57
C PRO A 193 13.09 -10.34 19.77
N VAL A 194 13.22 -9.10 19.31
CA VAL A 194 14.43 -8.27 19.45
C VAL A 194 14.23 -7.26 20.58
N SER A 195 15.28 -7.06 21.39
CA SER A 195 15.29 -6.05 22.45
C SER A 195 15.67 -4.69 21.88
N ARG A 196 14.91 -3.65 22.22
CA ARG A 196 15.11 -2.26 21.82
C ARG A 196 15.17 -1.38 23.07
N HIS A 197 16.04 -0.38 23.07
CA HIS A 197 16.25 0.55 24.18
C HIS A 197 15.88 1.97 23.80
N GLY A 198 16.00 2.89 24.76
CA GLY A 198 15.86 4.33 24.53
C GLY A 198 16.67 4.81 23.34
N GLY A 199 15.97 5.39 22.37
CA GLY A 199 16.54 5.88 21.13
C GLY A 199 16.63 4.90 19.99
N ASP A 200 16.32 3.63 20.19
CA ASP A 200 16.20 2.69 19.08
C ASP A 200 14.91 2.93 18.29
N ALA A 201 14.96 2.58 17.00
CA ALA A 201 13.81 2.61 16.11
C ALA A 201 12.94 1.36 16.28
N VAL A 202 11.63 1.57 16.26
CA VAL A 202 10.58 0.55 16.23
C VAL A 202 9.71 0.79 15.01
N TYR A 203 9.42 -0.28 14.27
CA TYR A 203 8.79 -0.18 12.95
C TYR A 203 7.31 -0.53 12.99
N SER A 204 6.53 0.14 12.15
CA SER A 204 5.11 -0.13 11.91
C SER A 204 4.84 -1.62 11.65
N GLY A 205 3.80 -2.18 12.27
CA GLY A 205 3.42 -3.59 12.14
C GLY A 205 4.17 -4.56 13.06
N SER A 206 5.17 -4.10 13.81
CA SER A 206 5.81 -4.91 14.85
C SER A 206 4.90 -5.04 16.08
N VAL A 207 5.06 -6.10 16.88
CA VAL A 207 4.23 -6.33 18.08
C VAL A 207 5.07 -6.28 19.35
N VAL A 208 4.64 -5.49 20.34
CA VAL A 208 5.33 -5.43 21.64
C VAL A 208 5.05 -6.71 22.43
N LYS A 209 6.08 -7.50 22.71
CA LYS A 209 5.98 -8.75 23.49
C LYS A 209 6.24 -8.55 24.97
N ARG A 210 7.06 -7.57 25.34
CA ARG A 210 7.40 -7.30 26.74
C ARG A 210 7.83 -5.84 26.94
N GLY A 211 7.47 -5.29 28.10
CA GLY A 211 7.77 -3.91 28.48
C GLY A 211 6.65 -2.95 28.12
N GLU A 212 6.81 -1.70 28.55
CA GLU A 212 6.07 -0.55 28.06
C GLU A 212 7.08 0.59 27.85
N SER A 213 6.80 1.47 26.89
CA SER A 213 7.64 2.64 26.65
C SER A 213 6.88 3.72 25.90
N ASP A 214 7.22 4.97 26.20
CA ASP A 214 6.80 6.11 25.40
C ASP A 214 7.69 6.24 24.15
N ALA A 215 7.07 6.55 23.02
CA ALA A 215 7.74 6.63 21.72
C ALA A 215 7.31 7.85 20.92
N LEU A 216 8.25 8.43 20.18
CA LEU A 216 8.02 9.55 19.27
C LEU A 216 7.83 9.03 17.84
N VAL A 217 6.68 9.32 17.24
CA VAL A 217 6.39 8.98 15.83
C VAL A 217 7.25 9.86 14.92
N TYR A 218 8.01 9.27 14.00
CA TYR A 218 8.81 10.02 13.03
C TYR A 218 8.34 9.85 11.58
N ALA A 219 7.75 8.71 11.24
CA ALA A 219 7.19 8.47 9.91
C ALA A 219 5.85 7.73 9.99
N THR A 220 4.93 8.10 9.09
CA THR A 220 3.56 7.57 9.00
C THR A 220 3.23 7.17 7.57
N GLY A 221 2.22 6.30 7.40
CA GLY A 221 1.69 5.88 6.11
C GLY A 221 2.76 5.29 5.18
N SER A 222 2.80 5.80 3.95
CA SER A 222 3.75 5.41 2.91
C SER A 222 5.21 5.73 3.23
N GLU A 223 5.49 6.61 4.20
CA GLU A 223 6.87 6.97 4.57
C GLU A 223 7.51 6.02 5.59
N THR A 224 6.70 5.15 6.22
CA THR A 224 7.19 4.08 7.10
C THR A 224 8.03 3.06 6.34
N PHE A 225 8.88 2.31 7.04
CA PHE A 225 9.65 1.21 6.46
C PHE A 225 8.73 0.15 5.84
N PHE A 226 7.67 -0.22 6.55
CA PHE A 226 6.64 -1.12 6.02
C PHE A 226 5.97 -0.51 4.79
N GLY A 227 5.59 0.78 4.83
CA GLY A 227 4.90 1.42 3.73
C GLY A 227 5.73 1.57 2.46
N LYS A 228 7.03 1.87 2.60
CA LYS A 228 8.00 1.88 1.50
C LYS A 228 8.15 0.50 0.86
N THR A 229 8.17 -0.54 1.69
CA THR A 229 8.25 -1.93 1.21
C THR A 229 6.96 -2.37 0.52
N ALA A 230 5.80 -2.03 1.09
CA ALA A 230 4.50 -2.33 0.50
C ALA A 230 4.31 -1.66 -0.87
N GLY A 231 4.70 -0.38 -1.01
CA GLY A 231 4.61 0.33 -2.29
C GLY A 231 5.49 -0.29 -3.40
N LEU A 232 6.65 -0.85 -3.05
CA LEU A 232 7.50 -1.58 -4.01
C LEU A 232 6.85 -2.89 -4.48
N VAL A 233 6.07 -3.55 -3.62
CA VAL A 233 5.37 -4.80 -3.96
C VAL A 233 4.09 -4.52 -4.75
N GLU A 234 3.39 -3.42 -4.48
CA GLU A 234 2.16 -3.05 -5.20
C GLU A 234 2.40 -2.80 -6.70
N THR A 235 3.58 -2.33 -7.08
CA THR A 235 3.98 -2.25 -8.50
C THR A 235 4.11 -3.61 -9.21
N ALA A 236 4.10 -4.73 -8.47
CA ALA A 236 4.07 -6.07 -9.04
C ALA A 236 2.63 -6.59 -9.21
N HIS A 237 1.81 -5.88 -10.00
CA HIS A 237 0.53 -6.43 -10.44
C HIS A 237 0.77 -7.69 -11.29
N THR A 238 0.63 -8.84 -10.64
CA THR A 238 0.58 -10.14 -11.32
C THR A 238 -0.91 -10.47 -11.51
N THR A 239 -1.36 -10.51 -12.75
CA THR A 239 -2.71 -10.99 -13.09
C THR A 239 -2.91 -12.38 -12.48
N SER A 240 -4.03 -12.62 -11.79
CA SER A 240 -4.32 -13.90 -11.14
C SER A 240 -4.25 -15.07 -12.15
N HIS A 241 -3.71 -16.21 -11.73
CA HIS A 241 -3.70 -17.43 -12.54
C HIS A 241 -5.11 -17.85 -13.00
N PHE A 242 -6.14 -17.60 -12.18
CA PHE A 242 -7.53 -17.84 -12.55
C PHE A 242 -7.99 -16.90 -13.68
N GLN A 243 -7.66 -15.61 -13.57
CA GLN A 243 -8.00 -14.61 -14.60
C GLN A 243 -7.36 -14.96 -15.95
N GLN A 244 -6.10 -15.40 -15.95
CA GLN A 244 -5.44 -15.86 -17.18
C GLN A 244 -6.11 -17.10 -17.78
N ALA A 245 -6.56 -18.04 -16.94
CA ALA A 245 -7.28 -19.23 -17.42
C ALA A 245 -8.63 -18.86 -18.06
N VAL A 246 -9.39 -17.96 -17.42
CA VAL A 246 -10.67 -17.46 -17.94
C VAL A 246 -10.47 -16.74 -19.28
N LEU A 247 -9.46 -15.88 -19.39
CA LEU A 247 -9.15 -15.17 -20.64
C LEU A 247 -8.79 -16.16 -21.76
N LYS A 248 -7.98 -17.18 -21.49
CA LYS A 248 -7.65 -18.22 -22.48
C LYS A 248 -8.87 -18.99 -22.98
N ILE A 249 -9.79 -19.34 -22.09
CA ILE A 249 -11.05 -20.01 -22.47
C ILE A 249 -11.89 -19.08 -23.33
N GLY A 250 -11.98 -17.80 -22.92
CA GLY A 250 -12.64 -16.75 -23.70
C GLY A 250 -12.08 -16.67 -25.12
N ASP A 251 -10.77 -16.48 -25.27
CA ASP A 251 -10.08 -16.37 -26.56
C ASP A 251 -10.31 -17.60 -27.44
N TYR A 252 -10.29 -18.80 -26.87
CA TYR A 252 -10.56 -20.03 -27.62
C TYR A 252 -12.00 -20.06 -28.18
N LEU A 253 -12.98 -19.65 -27.38
CA LEU A 253 -14.38 -19.55 -27.82
C LEU A 253 -14.56 -18.48 -28.90
N ILE A 254 -13.83 -17.36 -28.81
CA ILE A 254 -13.84 -16.31 -29.85
C ILE A 254 -13.37 -16.88 -31.20
N VAL A 255 -12.21 -17.54 -31.20
CA VAL A 255 -11.64 -18.13 -32.42
C VAL A 255 -12.59 -19.17 -33.02
N LEU A 256 -13.16 -20.05 -32.18
CA LEU A 256 -14.12 -21.05 -32.63
C LEU A 256 -15.37 -20.43 -33.27
N ALA A 257 -15.93 -19.39 -32.66
CA ALA A 257 -17.10 -18.69 -33.18
C ALA A 257 -16.79 -18.02 -34.55
N LEU A 258 -15.64 -17.36 -34.69
CA LEU A 258 -15.22 -16.75 -35.95
C LEU A 258 -15.03 -17.79 -37.06
N VAL A 259 -14.43 -18.94 -36.76
CA VAL A 259 -14.26 -20.05 -37.72
C VAL A 259 -15.62 -20.55 -38.19
N LEU A 260 -16.57 -20.74 -37.28
CA LEU A 260 -17.94 -21.15 -37.60
C LEU A 260 -18.65 -20.14 -38.51
N VAL A 261 -18.54 -18.84 -38.21
CA VAL A 261 -19.12 -17.77 -39.04
C VAL A 261 -18.53 -17.78 -40.45
N ILE A 262 -17.20 -17.89 -40.57
CA ILE A 262 -16.53 -17.97 -41.88
C ILE A 262 -17.02 -19.20 -42.66
N LEU A 263 -17.17 -20.35 -42.01
CA LEU A 263 -17.59 -21.59 -42.64
C LEU A 263 -19.05 -21.55 -43.11
N ILE A 264 -19.93 -20.82 -42.41
CA ILE A 264 -21.33 -20.63 -42.83
C ILE A 264 -21.43 -19.66 -44.02
N LEU A 265 -20.56 -18.66 -44.08
CA LEU A 265 -20.54 -17.65 -45.15
C LEU A 265 -19.83 -18.12 -46.42
N ALA A 266 -18.96 -19.13 -46.33
CA ALA A 266 -18.23 -19.74 -47.43
C ALA A 266 -19.06 -20.80 -48.18
#